data_AF-A0A4V2VK01-F1
#
_entry.id   AF-A0A4V2VK01-F1
#
_cell.length_a   1.000
_cell.length_b   1.000
_cell.length_c   1.000
_cell.angle_alpha   90.00
_cell.angle_beta   90.00
_cell.angle_gamma   90.00
#
_symmetry.space_group_name_H-M   'P 1'
#
loop_
_entity.id
_entity.type
_entity.pdbx_description
1 polymer ?
#
loop_
_entity_poly.entity_id
_entity_poly.type
_entity_poly.pdbx_seq_one_letter_code
_entity_poly.pdbx_strand_id
1 'polypeptide(L)' 'MADAKKAPVMRILDGQDKELMAVRRIERDGENLVIRGKIFGAMPMVAKVTPEEARAALKLLDARTILFIVSLLFRRSR' A
#
# COMPACT_ATOMS: atom_id res chain seq x y z
N MET A 1 17.63 -14.39 21.99
CA MET A 1 17.61 -14.45 20.52
C MET A 1 16.93 -13.20 20.02
N ALA A 2 17.65 -12.35 19.30
CA ALA A 2 17.14 -11.06 18.84
C ALA A 2 15.96 -11.28 17.88
N ASP A 3 14.82 -10.71 18.23
CA ASP A 3 13.64 -10.57 17.36
C ASP A 3 14.09 -9.86 16.07
N ALA A 4 14.30 -10.63 15.01
CA ALA A 4 14.51 -10.09 13.68
C ALA A 4 13.21 -9.38 13.28
N LYS A 5 13.13 -8.07 13.55
CA LYS A 5 12.01 -7.17 13.24
C LYS A 5 11.52 -7.49 11.82
N LYS A 6 10.40 -8.20 11.73
CA LYS A 6 9.79 -8.56 10.44
C LYS A 6 9.60 -7.27 9.65
N ALA A 7 10.08 -7.22 8.41
CA ALA A 7 9.91 -6.07 7.55
C ALA A 7 8.41 -5.72 7.47
N PRO A 8 8.02 -4.44 7.54
CA PRO A 8 6.63 -4.05 7.45
C PRO A 8 6.06 -4.48 6.11
N VAL A 9 4.89 -5.14 6.12
CA VAL A 9 4.16 -5.57 4.93
C VAL A 9 2.76 -5.00 5.01
N MET A 10 2.34 -4.27 3.99
CA MET A 10 0.95 -3.81 3.86
C MET A 10 0.18 -4.83 3.04
N ARG A 11 -0.99 -5.26 3.54
CA ARG A 11 -1.90 -6.15 2.82
C ARG A 11 -3.12 -5.38 2.35
N ILE A 12 -3.46 -5.56 1.08
CA ILE A 12 -4.75 -5.19 0.52
C ILE A 12 -5.60 -6.45 0.59
N LEU A 13 -6.76 -6.34 1.21
CA LEU A 13 -7.71 -7.44 1.35
C LEU A 13 -8.83 -7.29 0.31
N ASP A 14 -9.44 -8.42 -0.09
CA ASP A 14 -10.65 -8.42 -0.89
C ASP A 14 -11.91 -8.26 -0.02
N GLY A 15 -13.10 -8.32 -0.64
CA GLY A 15 -14.38 -8.23 0.09
C GLY A 15 -14.70 -9.43 1.00
N GLN A 16 -13.85 -10.46 1.02
CA GLN A 16 -13.94 -11.62 1.91
C GLN A 16 -12.80 -11.63 2.96
N ASP A 17 -12.11 -10.50 3.15
CA ASP A 17 -10.95 -10.35 4.04
C ASP A 17 -9.76 -11.25 3.69
N LYS A 18 -9.69 -11.78 2.46
CA LYS A 18 -8.55 -12.58 1.98
C LYS A 18 -7.48 -11.68 1.39
N GLU A 19 -6.22 -12.14 1.46
CA GLU A 19 -5.08 -11.39 0.91
C GLU A 19 -5.18 -11.28 -0.61
N LEU A 20 -5.42 -10.07 -1.10
CA LEU A 20 -5.43 -9.73 -2.52
C LEU A 20 -4.03 -9.34 -2.99
N MET A 21 -3.36 -8.44 -2.26
CA MET A 21 -2.02 -7.96 -2.59
C MET A 21 -1.19 -7.70 -1.33
N ALA A 22 0.06 -8.16 -1.33
CA ALA A 22 1.04 -7.86 -0.29
C ALA A 22 2.10 -6.91 -0.83
N VAL A 23 2.12 -5.67 -0.33
CA VAL A 23 3.15 -4.68 -0.63
C VAL A 23 4.29 -4.83 0.36
N ARG A 24 5.49 -5.08 -0.18
CA ARG A 24 6.71 -5.28 0.61
C ARG A 24 7.63 -4.07 0.57
N ARG A 25 7.57 -3.30 -0.51
CA ARG A 25 8.45 -2.14 -0.69
C ARG A 25 7.79 -1.09 -1.56
N ILE A 26 7.96 0.16 -1.17
CA ILE A 26 7.61 1.34 -1.97
C ILE A 26 8.91 2.13 -2.14
N GLU A 27 9.31 2.39 -3.37
CA GLU A 27 10.58 3.03 -3.72
C GLU A 27 10.36 4.11 -4.77
N ARG A 28 11.26 5.09 -4.81
CA ARG A 28 11.30 6.07 -5.91
C ARG A 28 12.20 5.53 -7.02
N ASP A 29 11.75 5.66 -8.26
CA ASP A 29 12.50 5.35 -9.49
C ASP A 29 12.41 6.54 -10.44
N GLY A 30 13.40 7.44 -10.37
CA GLY A 30 13.40 8.70 -11.12
C GLY A 30 12.22 9.60 -10.73
N GLU A 31 11.30 9.80 -11.67
CA GLU A 31 10.05 10.56 -11.50
C GLU A 31 8.86 9.68 -11.09
N ASN A 32 9.04 8.36 -11.07
CA ASN A 32 7.99 7.40 -10.77
C ASN A 32 8.12 6.85 -9.34
N LEU A 33 7.01 6.33 -8.83
CA LEU A 33 6.97 5.53 -7.61
C LEU A 33 6.80 4.06 -7.98
N VAL A 34 7.67 3.19 -7.48
CA VAL A 34 7.65 1.75 -7.73
C VAL A 34 7.17 1.03 -6.47
N ILE A 35 6.09 0.27 -6.61
CA ILE A 35 5.51 -0.56 -5.56
C ILE A 35 5.83 -2.02 -5.90
N ARG A 36 6.59 -2.68 -5.03
CA ARG A 36 6.95 -4.09 -5.16
C ARG A 36 6.11 -4.92 -4.22
N GLY A 37 5.50 -5.97 -4.75
CA GLY A 37 4.64 -6.82 -3.98
C GLY A 37 4.36 -8.18 -4.61
N LYS A 38 3.42 -8.89 -4.01
CA LYS A 38 2.85 -10.11 -4.56
C LYS A 38 1.33 -9.94 -4.68
N ILE A 39 0.76 -10.35 -5.80
CA ILE A 39 -0.69 -10.50 -5.96
C ILE A 39 -1.04 -11.98 -5.75
N PHE A 40 -2.14 -12.25 -5.06
CA PHE A 40 -2.65 -13.61 -4.79
C PHE A 40 -1.57 -14.55 -4.22
N GLY A 41 -0.76 -14.05 -3.27
CA GLY A 41 0.23 -14.81 -2.51
C GLY A 41 1.53 -15.20 -3.25
N ALA A 42 1.51 -15.38 -4.58
CA ALA A 42 2.65 -15.94 -5.32
C ALA A 42 3.14 -15.12 -6.51
N MET A 43 2.29 -14.31 -7.17
CA MET A 43 2.68 -13.62 -8.40
C MET A 43 3.47 -12.35 -8.09
N PRO A 44 4.78 -12.27 -8.40
CA PRO A 44 5.54 -11.06 -8.16
C PRO A 44 5.03 -9.95 -9.09
N MET A 45 4.73 -8.79 -8.53
CA MET A 45 4.33 -7.62 -9.30
C MET A 45 5.21 -6.42 -8.96
N VAL A 46 5.55 -5.67 -10.00
CA VAL A 46 6.14 -4.34 -9.91
C VAL A 46 5.12 -3.36 -10.50
N ALA A 47 4.44 -2.61 -9.64
CA ALA A 47 3.54 -1.55 -10.06
C ALA A 47 4.31 -0.22 -10.12
N LYS A 48 4.12 0.54 -11.20
CA LYS A 48 4.68 1.88 -11.36
C LYS A 48 3.56 2.89 -11.30
N VAL A 49 3.74 3.93 -10.48
CA VAL A 49 2.86 5.09 -10.40
C VAL A 49 3.62 6.26 -11.01
N THR A 50 3.12 6.76 -12.14
CA THR A 50 3.68 7.95 -12.80
C THR A 50 3.14 9.22 -12.14
N PRO A 51 3.71 10.41 -12.42
CA PRO A 51 3.17 11.67 -11.92
C PRO A 51 1.69 11.90 -12.26
N GLU A 52 1.24 11.43 -13.42
CA GLU A 52 -0.15 11.50 -13.87
C GLU A 52 -1.05 10.65 -12.98
N GLU A 53 -0.66 9.40 -12.74
CA GLU A 53 -1.38 8.47 -11.86
C GLU A 53 -1.38 8.95 -10.41
N ALA A 54 -0.29 9.56 -9.94
CA ALA A 54 -0.23 10.16 -8.61
C ALA A 54 -1.24 11.31 -8.48
N ARG A 55 -1.36 12.19 -9.49
CA ARG A 55 -2.37 13.26 -9.51
C ARG A 55 -3.79 12.70 -9.58
N ALA A 56 -4.01 11.64 -10.35
CA ALA A 56 -5.29 10.96 -10.42
C ALA A 56 -5.68 10.38 -9.05
N ALA A 57 -4.75 9.70 -8.38
CA ALA A 57 -4.95 9.17 -7.03
C ALA A 57 -5.32 10.28 -6.03
N LEU A 58 -4.65 11.43 -6.08
CA LEU A 58 -5.00 12.57 -5.23
C LEU A 58 -6.40 13.13 -5.51
N LYS A 59 -6.86 13.10 -6.77
CA LYS A 59 -8.24 13.52 -7.13
C LYS A 59 -9.31 12.55 -6.65
N LEU A 60 -8.97 11.28 -6.41
CA LEU A 60 -9.88 10.29 -5.82
C LEU A 60 -10.07 10.50 -4.31
N LEU A 61 -9.19 11.26 -3.66
CA LEU A 61 -9.25 11.53 -2.24
C LEU A 61 -10.03 12.84 -1.98
N ASP A 62 -11.24 12.73 -1.45
CA ASP A 62 -11.97 13.87 -0.90
C ASP A 62 -11.48 14.23 0.51
N ALA A 63 -11.79 15.46 0.97
CA ALA A 63 -11.36 15.92 2.29
C ALA A 63 -11.79 14.99 3.43
N ARG A 64 -12.96 14.35 3.29
CA ARG A 64 -13.48 13.38 4.26
C ARG A 64 -12.65 12.09 4.29
N THR A 65 -12.30 11.53 3.13
CA THR A 65 -11.45 10.33 3.05
C THR A 65 -10.05 10.61 3.55
N ILE A 66 -9.49 11.79 3.29
CA ILE A 66 -8.19 12.21 3.85
C ILE A 66 -8.23 12.20 5.38
N LEU A 67 -9.24 12.84 5.99
CA LEU A 67 -9.42 12.82 7.45
C LEU A 67 -9.59 11.39 7.99
N PHE A 68 -10.30 10.54 7.25
CA PHE A 68 -10.45 9.14 7.63
C PHE A 68 -9.14 8.37 7.57
N ILE A 69 -8.33 8.51 6.51
CA ILE A 69 -7.00 7.89 6.39
C ILE A 69 -6.09 8.33 7.54
N VAL A 70 -6.08 9.62 7.88
CA VAL A 70 -5.33 10.11 9.04
C VAL A 70 -5.84 9.47 10.33
N SER A 71 -7.16 9.34 10.51
CA SER A 71 -7.74 8.69 11.68
C SER A 71 -7.41 7.19 11.77
N LEU A 72 -7.23 6.49 10.65
CA LEU A 72 -6.87 5.07 10.61
C LEU A 72 -5.51 4.81 11.27
N LEU A 73 -4.55 5.74 11.14
CA LEU A 73 -3.22 5.61 11.74
C LEU A 73 -3.25 5.59 13.28
N PHE A 74 -4.29 6.18 13.89
CA PHE A 74 -4.44 6.26 15.35
C PHE A 74 -5.48 5.28 15.90
N ARG A 75 -6.19 4.55 15.02
CA ARG A 75 -7.15 3.53 15.46
C ARG A 75 -6.41 2.29 15.93
N ARG A 76 -6.86 1.76 17.08
CA ARG A 76 -6.31 0.55 17.68
C ARG A 76 -6.53 -0.63 16.72
N SER A 77 -5.45 -1.31 16.34
CA SER A 77 -5.55 -2.53 15.51
C SER A 77 -6.31 -3.60 16.29
N ARG A 78 -7.22 -4.30 15.61
CA ARG A 78 -7.83 -5.54 16.14
C ARG A 78 -6.85 -6.70 15.98
#